data_AF-A0A9D8QUJ7-F1
#
_entry.id   AF-A0A9D8QUJ7-F1
#
_cell.length_a   1.000
_cell.length_b   1.000
_cell.length_c   1.000
_cell.angle_alpha   90.00
_cell.angle_beta   90.00
_cell.angle_gamma   90.00
#
_symmetry.space_group_name_H-M   'P 1'
#
loop_
_entity.id
_entity.type
_entity.pdbx_description
1 polymer ?
#
loop_
_entity_poly.entity_id
_entity_poly.type
_entity_poly.pdbx_seq_one_letter_code
_entity_poly.pdbx_strand_id
1 'polypeptide(L)'
;PGSQTIAIAQQVKRLIIDCPRNWSRNVLLWNLAADKNNDPHTDNGGCPICQGALTLEGDQVTRNLAYYVIAHASKLVPPGSVRIASTAPYDTTINITSDEERREVKRATVVQHSNVLPNVAFKTPDGKIVLIVANDSWISGGGRIQHKGQSANFRLPPGAVGTFVWPAE
;
A
#
# COMPACT_ATOMS: atom_id res chain seq x y z
N PRO A 1 -16.03 -13.64 -5.10
CA PRO A 1 -16.28 -13.69 -6.57
C PRO A 1 -17.55 -12.91 -6.91
N GLY A 2 -17.47 -11.90 -7.78
CA GLY A 2 -18.63 -11.06 -8.15
C GLY A 2 -18.82 -9.77 -7.33
N SER A 3 -17.94 -9.48 -6.37
CA SER A 3 -17.93 -8.16 -5.71
C SER A 3 -17.34 -7.11 -6.66
N GLN A 4 -18.01 -5.96 -6.80
CA GLN A 4 -17.48 -4.82 -7.57
C GLN A 4 -16.25 -4.18 -6.90
N THR A 5 -16.04 -4.45 -5.62
CA THR A 5 -14.92 -3.93 -4.84
C THR A 5 -14.20 -5.07 -4.11
N ILE A 6 -12.86 -4.94 -4.00
CA ILE A 6 -12.03 -5.89 -3.25
C ILE A 6 -11.28 -5.10 -2.20
N ALA A 7 -11.56 -5.36 -0.93
CA ALA A 7 -10.79 -4.80 0.16
C ALA A 7 -9.42 -5.49 0.22
N ILE A 8 -8.37 -4.72 -0.05
CA ILE A 8 -6.98 -5.22 -0.14
C ILE A 8 -6.07 -4.63 0.93
N ALA A 9 -6.53 -3.60 1.64
CA ALA A 9 -5.69 -2.84 2.57
C ALA A 9 -5.06 -3.71 3.67
N GLN A 10 -5.77 -4.69 4.21
CA GLN A 10 -5.23 -5.53 5.27
C GLN A 10 -4.07 -6.41 4.77
N GLN A 11 -4.18 -6.96 3.57
CA GLN A 11 -3.15 -7.78 2.95
C GLN A 11 -1.97 -6.93 2.46
N VAL A 12 -2.23 -5.75 1.87
CA VAL A 12 -1.17 -4.81 1.51
C VAL A 12 -0.43 -4.32 2.76
N LYS A 13 -1.12 -4.00 3.85
CA LYS A 13 -0.49 -3.65 5.12
C LYS A 13 0.47 -4.76 5.56
N ARG A 14 -0.02 -5.98 5.71
CA ARG A 14 0.78 -7.09 6.23
C ARG A 14 1.96 -7.47 5.34
N LEU A 15 1.76 -7.47 4.02
CA LEU A 15 2.72 -8.06 3.09
C LEU A 15 3.60 -7.00 2.42
N ILE A 16 3.01 -5.90 1.96
CA ILE A 16 3.72 -4.89 1.16
C ILE A 16 4.27 -3.76 2.03
N ILE A 17 3.63 -3.45 3.17
CA ILE A 17 4.09 -2.40 4.08
C ILE A 17 4.93 -2.98 5.21
N ASP A 18 4.39 -3.93 5.98
CA ASP A 18 5.03 -4.41 7.21
C ASP A 18 6.29 -5.22 6.91
N CYS A 19 6.31 -6.08 5.87
CA CYS A 19 7.50 -6.85 5.54
C CYS A 19 8.72 -5.97 5.22
N PRO A 20 8.65 -4.95 4.33
CA PRO A 20 9.79 -4.07 4.09
C PRO A 20 10.11 -3.13 5.26
N ARG A 21 9.12 -2.72 6.05
CA ARG A 21 9.38 -1.98 7.30
C ARG A 21 10.10 -2.84 8.35
N ASN A 22 9.92 -4.16 8.28
CA ASN A 22 10.63 -5.18 9.06
C ASN A 22 11.81 -5.81 8.29
N TRP A 23 12.46 -5.01 7.44
CA TRP A 23 13.74 -5.32 6.76
C TRP A 23 13.71 -6.43 5.71
N SER A 24 12.55 -7.01 5.39
CA SER A 24 12.48 -7.91 4.25
C SER A 24 12.73 -7.15 2.95
N ARG A 25 13.59 -7.70 2.11
CA ARG A 25 13.86 -7.15 0.77
C ARG A 25 12.91 -7.70 -0.29
N ASN A 26 12.22 -8.80 0.01
CA ASN A 26 11.40 -9.54 -0.95
C ASN A 26 10.05 -9.94 -0.34
N VAL A 27 9.02 -9.95 -1.18
CA VAL A 27 7.68 -10.44 -0.85
C VAL A 27 7.24 -11.31 -2.02
N LEU A 28 7.09 -12.61 -1.78
CA LEU A 28 6.68 -13.58 -2.78
C LEU A 28 5.35 -14.19 -2.33
N LEU A 29 4.34 -14.11 -3.20
CA LEU A 29 3.09 -14.84 -3.00
C LEU A 29 3.19 -16.23 -3.62
N TRP A 30 2.24 -17.08 -3.26
CA TRP A 30 2.27 -18.51 -3.56
C TRP A 30 2.06 -18.82 -5.05
N ASN A 31 0.81 -19.07 -5.47
CA ASN A 31 0.49 -19.42 -6.85
C ASN A 31 0.18 -18.18 -7.67
N LEU A 32 0.83 -18.02 -8.84
CA LEU A 32 0.49 -16.97 -9.79
C LEU A 32 -0.88 -17.22 -10.43
N ALA A 33 -1.16 -18.46 -10.83
CA ALA A 33 -2.39 -18.84 -11.48
C ALA A 33 -2.85 -20.24 -11.03
N ALA A 34 -4.16 -20.44 -10.99
CA ALA A 34 -4.82 -21.74 -10.84
C ALA A 34 -6.11 -21.74 -11.68
N ASP A 35 -6.71 -22.89 -11.93
CA ASP A 35 -8.03 -22.92 -12.55
C ASP A 35 -9.15 -22.52 -11.55
N LYS A 36 -10.42 -22.59 -11.99
CA LYS A 36 -11.57 -22.25 -11.14
C LYS A 36 -11.80 -23.19 -9.96
N ASN A 37 -11.25 -24.39 -10.02
CA ASN A 37 -11.31 -25.41 -8.97
C ASN A 37 -10.09 -25.34 -8.05
N ASN A 38 -9.17 -24.40 -8.28
CA ASN A 38 -7.85 -24.28 -7.63
C ASN A 38 -6.90 -25.43 -7.96
N ASP A 39 -7.07 -26.05 -9.12
CA ASP A 39 -6.22 -27.14 -9.60
C ASP A 39 -5.07 -26.63 -10.50
N PRO A 40 -3.98 -27.41 -10.62
CA PRO A 40 -3.71 -28.66 -9.88
C PRO A 40 -3.21 -28.40 -8.46
N HIS A 41 -3.63 -29.24 -7.53
CA HIS A 41 -3.05 -29.34 -6.19
C HIS A 41 -2.80 -30.80 -5.82
N THR A 42 -2.00 -31.05 -4.79
CA THR A 42 -1.78 -32.42 -4.30
C THR A 42 -3.00 -32.88 -3.51
N ASP A 43 -3.68 -33.93 -3.98
CA ASP A 43 -4.91 -34.45 -3.34
C ASP A 43 -4.69 -34.94 -1.90
N ASN A 44 -3.49 -35.43 -1.58
CA ASN A 44 -3.13 -35.91 -0.25
C ASN A 44 -2.16 -34.95 0.45
N GLY A 45 -2.68 -33.84 0.98
CA GLY A 45 -1.94 -32.88 1.80
C GLY A 45 -1.66 -31.53 1.16
N GLY A 46 -2.07 -31.31 -0.09
CA GLY A 46 -2.09 -29.99 -0.73
C GLY A 46 -3.21 -29.11 -0.21
N CYS A 47 -3.23 -27.85 -0.63
CA CYS A 47 -4.25 -26.88 -0.22
C CYS A 47 -5.37 -26.80 -1.28
N PRO A 48 -6.55 -27.42 -1.04
CA PRO A 48 -7.65 -27.44 -2.02
C PRO A 48 -8.36 -26.08 -2.18
N ILE A 49 -8.06 -25.13 -1.30
CA ILE A 49 -8.70 -23.81 -1.25
C ILE A 49 -7.74 -22.67 -1.65
N CYS A 50 -6.51 -23.00 -2.06
CA CYS A 50 -5.48 -22.01 -2.32
C CYS A 50 -5.65 -21.40 -3.70
N GLN A 51 -6.34 -20.26 -3.74
CA GLN A 51 -6.55 -19.50 -4.97
C GLN A 51 -5.25 -18.86 -5.47
N GLY A 52 -4.99 -18.99 -6.78
CA GLY A 52 -3.92 -18.24 -7.44
C GLY A 52 -4.21 -16.73 -7.49
N ALA A 53 -3.18 -15.92 -7.76
CA ALA A 53 -3.37 -14.50 -8.04
C ALA A 53 -4.28 -14.27 -9.26
N LEU A 54 -4.27 -15.21 -10.20
CA LEU A 54 -5.14 -15.30 -11.35
C LEU A 54 -5.95 -16.61 -11.32
N THR A 55 -7.21 -16.54 -11.76
CA THR A 55 -8.00 -17.72 -12.10
C THR A 55 -8.11 -17.82 -13.62
N LEU A 56 -7.77 -18.98 -14.18
CA LEU A 56 -7.82 -19.26 -15.61
C LEU A 56 -8.98 -20.20 -15.95
N GLU A 57 -9.84 -19.78 -16.89
CA GLU A 57 -10.97 -20.59 -17.39
C GLU A 57 -10.98 -20.54 -18.93
N GLY A 58 -10.25 -21.47 -19.57
CA GLY A 58 -9.97 -21.39 -21.01
C GLY A 58 -9.21 -20.10 -21.32
N ASP A 59 -9.75 -19.27 -22.20
CA ASP A 59 -9.18 -17.96 -22.57
C ASP A 59 -9.58 -16.82 -21.61
N GLN A 60 -10.41 -17.08 -20.60
CA GLN A 60 -10.82 -16.08 -19.63
C GLN A 60 -9.86 -16.00 -18.44
N VAL A 61 -9.40 -14.78 -18.13
CA VAL A 61 -8.48 -14.51 -17.00
C VAL A 61 -9.17 -13.63 -15.97
N THR A 62 -9.38 -14.15 -14.76
CA THR A 62 -9.91 -13.40 -13.63
C THR A 62 -8.80 -13.03 -12.65
N ARG A 63 -8.74 -11.77 -12.24
CA ARG A 63 -7.76 -11.28 -11.24
C ARG A 63 -8.33 -11.40 -9.83
N ASN A 64 -7.58 -12.07 -8.97
CA ASN A 64 -7.97 -12.28 -7.57
C ASN A 64 -7.26 -11.28 -6.65
N LEU A 65 -7.59 -11.36 -5.36
CA LEU A 65 -7.06 -10.47 -4.32
C LEU A 65 -5.53 -10.37 -4.36
N ALA A 66 -4.83 -11.50 -4.49
CA ALA A 66 -3.36 -11.54 -4.51
C ALA A 66 -2.75 -10.75 -5.68
N TYR A 67 -3.41 -10.71 -6.85
CA TYR A 67 -2.96 -9.90 -7.98
C TYR A 67 -2.97 -8.42 -7.62
N TYR A 68 -4.09 -7.92 -7.09
CA TYR A 68 -4.22 -6.51 -6.73
C TYR A 68 -3.24 -6.11 -5.61
N VAL A 69 -3.03 -6.98 -4.61
CA VAL A 69 -2.06 -6.73 -3.53
C VAL A 69 -0.66 -6.50 -4.08
N ILE A 70 -0.17 -7.39 -4.96
CA ILE A 70 1.18 -7.27 -5.53
C ILE A 70 1.26 -6.15 -6.58
N ALA A 71 0.17 -5.86 -7.30
CA ALA A 71 0.13 -4.81 -8.31
C ALA A 71 0.43 -3.40 -7.74
N HIS A 72 0.11 -3.15 -6.46
CA HIS A 72 0.40 -1.88 -5.80
C HIS A 72 1.90 -1.59 -5.60
N ALA A 73 2.76 -2.61 -5.67
CA ALA A 73 4.21 -2.47 -5.52
C ALA A 73 4.98 -2.89 -6.77
N SER A 74 4.68 -4.06 -7.35
CA SER A 74 5.52 -4.74 -8.38
C SER A 74 5.91 -3.87 -9.57
N LYS A 75 4.99 -3.07 -10.11
CA LYS A 75 5.27 -2.19 -11.26
C LYS A 75 6.00 -0.90 -10.87
N LEU A 76 5.80 -0.43 -9.64
CA LEU A 76 6.20 0.91 -9.21
C LEU A 76 7.49 0.90 -8.37
N VAL A 77 7.81 -0.23 -7.76
CA VAL A 77 9.02 -0.43 -6.94
C VAL A 77 9.91 -1.45 -7.66
N PRO A 78 10.60 -1.05 -8.76
CA PRO A 78 11.46 -1.95 -9.53
C PRO A 78 12.70 -2.39 -8.73
N PRO A 79 13.39 -3.45 -9.17
CA PRO A 79 14.66 -3.87 -8.58
C PRO A 79 15.66 -2.71 -8.45
N GLY A 80 16.35 -2.65 -7.31
CA GLY A 80 17.25 -1.54 -6.96
C GLY A 80 16.59 -0.38 -6.22
N SER A 81 15.26 -0.39 -6.05
CA SER A 81 14.58 0.58 -5.19
C SER A 81 15.02 0.42 -3.73
N VAL A 82 15.22 1.55 -3.05
CA VAL A 82 15.65 1.60 -1.66
C VAL A 82 14.50 2.09 -0.79
N ARG A 83 14.16 1.33 0.26
CA ARG A 83 13.18 1.79 1.26
C ARG A 83 13.74 3.04 1.96
N ILE A 84 12.97 4.11 1.98
CA ILE A 84 13.29 5.34 2.70
C ILE A 84 12.41 5.47 3.95
N ALA A 85 12.81 6.36 4.86
CA ALA A 85 12.02 6.65 6.04
C ALA A 85 10.71 7.35 5.66
N SER A 86 9.63 6.94 6.31
CA SER A 86 8.32 7.59 6.29
C SER A 86 7.69 7.47 7.66
N THR A 87 6.91 8.48 8.04
CA THR A 87 6.24 8.57 9.35
C THR A 87 5.45 7.30 9.64
N ALA A 88 5.67 6.73 10.83
CA ALA A 88 4.94 5.63 11.42
C ALA A 88 3.90 6.15 12.42
N PRO A 89 2.85 5.35 12.73
CA PRO A 89 2.02 5.61 13.91
C PRO A 89 2.90 5.82 15.15
N TYR A 90 2.48 6.74 16.01
CA TYR A 90 3.19 7.13 17.24
C TYR A 90 4.51 7.88 17.06
N ASP A 91 4.98 8.10 15.82
CA ASP A 91 6.10 9.01 15.60
C ASP A 91 5.70 10.44 15.98
N THR A 92 6.66 11.18 16.52
CA THR A 92 6.52 12.63 16.71
C THR A 92 6.68 13.33 15.36
N THR A 93 5.71 14.17 15.01
CA THR A 93 5.65 14.87 13.73
C THR A 93 5.35 16.35 13.91
N ILE A 94 5.50 17.14 12.84
CA ILE A 94 5.10 18.54 12.81
C ILE A 94 3.90 18.66 11.87
N ASN A 95 2.78 19.17 12.38
CA ASN A 95 1.65 19.55 11.55
C ASN A 95 1.70 21.04 11.25
N ILE A 96 1.47 21.41 9.99
CA ILE A 96 1.45 22.80 9.55
C ILE A 96 0.01 23.19 9.20
N THR A 97 -0.56 24.10 9.98
CA THR A 97 -1.92 24.63 9.78
C THR A 97 -1.87 26.12 9.46
N SER A 98 -2.80 26.58 8.63
CA SER A 98 -3.06 28.01 8.46
C SER A 98 -3.78 28.53 9.70
N ASP A 99 -3.39 29.70 10.17
CA ASP A 99 -4.09 30.41 11.23
C ASP A 99 -5.45 30.91 10.70
N GLU A 100 -6.53 30.58 11.40
CA GLU A 100 -7.91 30.92 10.99
C GLU A 100 -8.17 32.43 11.04
N GLU A 101 -7.55 33.13 12.00
CA GLU A 101 -7.68 34.59 12.13
C GLU A 101 -6.70 35.34 11.21
N ARG A 102 -5.55 34.73 10.89
CA ARG A 102 -4.50 35.35 10.08
C ARG A 102 -4.04 34.43 8.95
N ARG A 103 -4.70 34.47 7.79
CA ARG A 103 -4.45 33.58 6.64
C ARG A 103 -2.99 33.46 6.16
N GLU A 104 -2.16 34.49 6.38
CA GLU A 104 -0.74 34.49 6.01
C GLU A 104 0.17 33.81 7.05
N VAL A 105 -0.34 33.59 8.27
CA VAL A 105 0.40 32.94 9.35
C VAL A 105 0.21 31.44 9.26
N LYS A 106 1.34 30.71 9.19
CA LYS A 106 1.36 29.24 9.33
C LYS A 106 1.85 28.88 10.72
N ARG A 107 1.10 28.03 11.43
CA ARG A 107 1.49 27.49 12.73
C ARG A 107 2.09 26.10 12.53
N ALA A 108 3.16 25.82 13.26
CA ALA A 108 3.79 24.51 13.33
C ALA A 108 3.50 23.90 14.71
N THR A 109 2.69 22.84 14.74
CA THR A 109 2.33 22.14 15.98
C THR A 109 3.06 20.81 16.03
N VAL A 110 3.72 20.53 17.15
CA VAL A 110 4.31 19.23 17.42
C VAL A 110 3.20 18.25 17.81
N VAL A 111 3.08 17.16 17.05
CA VAL A 111 2.16 16.05 17.33
C VAL A 111 2.99 14.89 17.82
N GLN A 112 2.90 14.57 19.11
CA GLN A 112 3.73 13.53 19.73
C GLN A 112 3.36 12.12 19.29
N HIS A 113 2.07 11.86 19.05
CA HIS A 113 1.55 10.58 18.61
C HIS A 113 0.82 10.75 17.28
N SER A 114 1.57 10.66 16.18
CA SER A 114 0.95 10.75 14.86
C SER A 114 0.01 9.55 14.62
N ASN A 115 -1.17 9.84 14.08
CA ASN A 115 -2.16 8.83 13.69
C ASN A 115 -2.20 8.73 12.17
N VAL A 116 -1.07 8.36 11.57
CA VAL A 116 -0.96 8.17 10.12
C VAL A 116 -1.42 6.77 9.74
N LEU A 117 -2.01 6.64 8.55
CA LEU A 117 -2.32 5.33 7.99
C LEU A 117 -1.04 4.51 7.77
N PRO A 118 -1.11 3.16 7.90
CA PRO A 118 -0.01 2.27 7.56
C PRO A 118 0.56 2.58 6.17
N ASN A 119 1.87 2.76 6.07
CA ASN A 119 2.50 3.16 4.83
C ASN A 119 3.95 2.71 4.72
N VAL A 120 4.47 2.66 3.50
CA VAL A 120 5.89 2.46 3.21
C VAL A 120 6.31 3.33 2.03
N ALA A 121 7.53 3.87 2.08
CA ALA A 121 8.10 4.70 1.03
C ALA A 121 9.37 4.08 0.45
N PHE A 122 9.55 4.24 -0.86
CA PHE A 122 10.73 3.81 -1.61
C PHE A 122 11.26 4.95 -2.47
N LYS A 123 12.58 5.05 -2.61
CA LYS A 123 13.24 5.79 -3.68
C LYS A 123 13.64 4.81 -4.78
N THR A 124 13.15 5.02 -5.98
CA THR A 124 13.42 4.16 -7.14
C THR A 124 14.74 4.53 -7.81
N PRO A 125 15.35 3.63 -8.60
CA PRO A 125 16.59 3.94 -9.34
C PRO A 125 16.44 5.07 -10.37
N ASP A 126 15.23 5.25 -10.91
CA ASP A 126 14.89 6.33 -11.85
C ASP A 126 14.57 7.67 -11.15
N GLY A 127 14.87 7.79 -9.86
CA GLY A 127 14.79 9.06 -9.13
C GLY A 127 13.38 9.47 -8.71
N LYS A 128 12.43 8.53 -8.61
CA LYS A 128 11.08 8.79 -8.10
C LYS A 128 10.95 8.35 -6.64
N ILE A 129 9.98 8.92 -5.96
CA ILE A 129 9.48 8.44 -4.67
C ILE A 129 8.15 7.74 -4.91
N VAL A 130 8.02 6.56 -4.30
CA VAL A 130 6.79 5.77 -4.30
C VAL A 130 6.35 5.59 -2.86
N LEU A 131 5.16 6.08 -2.53
CA LEU A 131 4.53 5.91 -1.22
C LEU A 131 3.30 5.04 -1.37
N ILE A 132 3.27 3.91 -0.67
CA ILE A 132 2.12 3.01 -0.60
C ILE A 132 1.46 3.22 0.76
N VAL A 133 0.16 3.52 0.77
CA VAL A 133 -0.64 3.78 1.98
C VAL A 133 -1.86 2.87 1.97
N ALA A 134 -2.12 2.19 3.09
CA ALA A 134 -3.28 1.31 3.26
C ALA A 134 -4.23 1.86 4.31
N ASN A 135 -5.53 1.94 3.99
CA ASN A 135 -6.56 2.20 4.98
C ASN A 135 -7.20 0.86 5.41
N ASP A 136 -6.64 0.25 6.45
CA ASP A 136 -7.12 -1.01 7.03
C ASP A 136 -8.27 -0.82 8.03
N SER A 137 -8.83 0.39 8.13
CA SER A 137 -9.97 0.70 8.99
C SER A 137 -11.32 0.56 8.28
N TRP A 138 -12.39 0.58 9.07
CA TRP A 138 -13.78 0.52 8.61
C TRP A 138 -14.37 1.88 8.23
N ILE A 139 -13.59 2.97 8.40
CA ILE A 139 -14.00 4.33 8.07
C ILE A 139 -13.09 4.93 7.00
N SER A 140 -13.55 5.99 6.34
CA SER A 140 -12.66 6.73 5.43
C SER A 140 -11.52 7.37 6.22
N GLY A 141 -10.29 7.00 5.88
CA GLY A 141 -9.07 7.59 6.41
C GLY A 141 -8.44 8.54 5.40
N GLY A 142 -7.50 9.36 5.86
CA GLY A 142 -6.78 10.27 4.98
C GLY A 142 -5.59 10.88 5.67
N GLY A 143 -4.87 11.72 4.94
CA GLY A 143 -3.71 12.39 5.47
C GLY A 143 -3.14 13.41 4.49
N ARG A 144 -2.03 14.00 4.91
CA ARG A 144 -1.24 14.91 4.09
C ARG A 144 0.13 14.30 3.87
N ILE A 145 0.48 14.09 2.61
CA ILE A 145 1.85 13.76 2.20
C ILE A 145 2.64 15.07 2.22
N GLN A 146 3.82 15.05 2.83
CA GLN A 146 4.73 16.19 2.86
C GLN A 146 6.13 15.74 2.41
N HIS A 147 6.72 16.47 1.47
CA HIS A 147 8.06 16.18 0.95
C HIS A 147 8.70 17.48 0.45
N LYS A 148 9.89 17.83 0.99
CA LYS A 148 10.67 19.03 0.60
C LYS A 148 9.83 20.33 0.50
N GLY A 149 8.95 20.57 1.49
CA GLY A 149 8.10 21.78 1.53
C GLY A 149 6.86 21.73 0.64
N GLN A 150 6.72 20.72 -0.21
CA GLN A 150 5.50 20.46 -0.97
C GLN A 150 4.56 19.55 -0.16
N SER A 151 3.27 19.65 -0.44
CA SER A 151 2.28 18.80 0.22
C SER A 151 1.07 18.48 -0.65
N ALA A 152 0.49 17.31 -0.43
CA ALA A 152 -0.75 16.87 -1.08
C ALA A 152 -1.65 16.18 -0.05
N ASN A 153 -2.95 16.51 -0.06
CA ASN A 153 -3.94 15.83 0.76
C ASN A 153 -4.51 14.64 -0.01
N PHE A 154 -4.83 13.56 0.71
CA PHE A 154 -5.51 12.40 0.13
C PHE A 154 -6.55 11.83 1.10
N ARG A 155 -7.51 11.11 0.54
CA ARG A 155 -8.54 10.37 1.27
C ARG A 155 -8.68 8.98 0.66
N LEU A 156 -8.74 7.97 1.50
CA LEU A 156 -8.92 6.57 1.14
C LEU A 156 -10.21 6.04 1.77
N PRO A 157 -11.11 5.44 0.97
CA PRO A 157 -12.23 4.66 1.49
C PRO A 157 -11.77 3.52 2.42
N PRO A 158 -12.65 2.95 3.24
CA PRO A 158 -12.30 1.77 4.04
C PRO A 158 -11.86 0.61 3.14
N GLY A 159 -10.80 -0.10 3.54
CA GLY A 159 -10.25 -1.24 2.79
C GLY A 159 -9.45 -0.87 1.54
N ALA A 160 -9.28 0.41 1.23
CA ALA A 160 -8.59 0.90 0.04
C ALA A 160 -7.08 1.13 0.25
N VAL A 161 -6.33 1.10 -0.85
CA VAL A 161 -4.89 1.36 -0.89
C VAL A 161 -4.61 2.44 -1.93
N GLY A 162 -3.78 3.40 -1.56
CA GLY A 162 -3.25 4.40 -2.48
C GLY A 162 -1.77 4.16 -2.74
N THR A 163 -1.34 4.18 -4.01
CA THR A 163 0.07 4.29 -4.35
C THR A 163 0.32 5.63 -5.03
N PHE A 164 1.11 6.48 -4.38
CA PHE A 164 1.45 7.82 -4.82
C PHE A 164 2.88 7.83 -5.36
N VAL A 165 3.08 8.49 -6.50
CA VAL A 165 4.37 8.53 -7.18
C VAL A 165 4.68 9.96 -7.60
N TRP A 166 5.88 10.44 -7.27
CA TRP A 166 6.36 11.77 -7.67
C TRP A 166 7.90 11.79 -7.84
N PRO A 167 8.48 12.75 -8.57
CA PRO A 167 9.93 12.91 -8.65
C PRO A 167 10.56 13.20 -7.28
N ALA A 168 11.75 12.64 -7.00
CA ALA A 168 12.46 12.91 -5.74
C ALA A 168 13.11 14.32 -5.71
N GLU A 169 13.30 14.93 -6.88
CA GLU A 169 13.87 16.26 -7.10
C GLU A 169 12.95 17.11 -7.97
#